data_AF-A0A1F2Z0I2-F1
#
_entry.id   AF-A0A1F2Z0I2-F1
#
_cell.length_a   1.000
_cell.length_b   1.000
_cell.length_c   1.000
_cell.angle_alpha   90.00
_cell.angle_beta   90.00
_cell.angle_gamma   90.00
#
_symmetry.space_group_name_H-M   'P 1'
#
loop_
_entity.id
_entity.type
_entity.pdbx_description
1 polymer ?
#
loop_
_entity_poly.entity_id
_entity_poly.type
_entity_poly.pdbx_seq_one_letter_code
_entity_poly.pdbx_strand_id
1 'polypeptide(L)'
;MSKNPFFENWMKSGSNNSAFPKLPSVPFGMKEIMESSRKSIQAYTEAQQIAAQSLQAIIQRQSEIMSQMVQDSSAVAREVMDEGTPEEKIARSAELIREAYEKTVNNCREVGDIASKSAREAMDVLNDRIATAFEEIKSTAEDAKEQKSKKSSGKKAA
;
A
#
# COMPACT_ATOMS: atom_id res chain seq x y z
N MET A 1 17.92 -15.03 -25.63
CA MET A 1 17.68 -14.28 -24.38
C MET A 1 18.79 -14.66 -23.40
N SER A 2 19.65 -13.73 -23.03
CA SER A 2 20.76 -14.01 -22.10
C SER A 2 20.21 -14.27 -20.70
N LYS A 3 20.69 -15.34 -20.06
CA LYS A 3 20.35 -15.67 -18.68
C LYS A 3 21.00 -14.61 -17.78
N ASN A 4 20.20 -13.86 -17.04
CA ASN A 4 20.71 -12.85 -16.11
C ASN A 4 21.38 -13.56 -14.92
N PRO A 5 22.71 -13.42 -14.74
CA PRO A 5 23.46 -14.16 -13.71
C PRO A 5 22.95 -13.89 -12.29
N PHE A 6 22.40 -12.70 -12.07
CA PHE A 6 21.77 -12.32 -10.81
C PHE A 6 20.56 -13.22 -10.48
N PHE A 7 19.65 -13.43 -11.44
CA PHE A 7 18.44 -14.20 -11.25
C PHE A 7 18.72 -15.70 -11.09
N GLU A 8 19.74 -16.20 -11.80
CA GLU A 8 20.18 -17.60 -11.70
C GLU A 8 20.85 -17.89 -10.35
N ASN A 9 21.62 -16.95 -9.82
CA ASN A 9 22.26 -17.07 -8.50
C ASN A 9 21.24 -16.94 -7.35
N TRP A 10 20.25 -16.05 -7.50
CA TRP A 10 19.14 -15.91 -6.55
C TRP A 10 18.28 -17.18 -6.46
N MET A 11 17.93 -17.81 -7.59
CA MET A 11 17.18 -19.08 -7.58
C MET A 11 18.00 -20.26 -7.06
N LYS A 12 19.29 -20.35 -7.38
CA LYS A 12 20.18 -21.40 -6.86
C LYS A 12 20.41 -21.29 -5.36
N SER A 13 20.37 -20.08 -4.79
CA SER A 13 20.48 -19.87 -3.34
C SER A 13 19.26 -20.40 -2.57
N GLY A 14 18.10 -20.53 -3.22
CA GLY A 14 16.89 -21.08 -2.63
C GLY A 14 16.83 -22.62 -2.64
N SER A 15 17.61 -23.29 -3.51
CA SER A 15 17.54 -24.75 -3.67
C SER A 15 18.54 -25.53 -2.82
N ASN A 16 19.59 -24.89 -2.30
CA ASN A 16 20.65 -25.56 -1.55
C ASN A 16 20.72 -25.20 -0.06
N ASN A 17 19.74 -24.43 0.43
CA ASN A 17 19.70 -24.05 1.83
C ASN A 17 18.73 -24.96 2.59
N SER A 18 19.27 -25.92 3.33
CA SER A 18 18.58 -26.66 4.39
C SER A 18 18.23 -25.78 5.60
N ALA A 19 18.17 -24.45 5.43
CA ALA A 19 17.79 -23.47 6.45
C ALA A 19 16.28 -23.43 6.73
N PHE A 20 15.48 -24.14 5.93
CA PHE A 20 14.09 -24.40 6.30
C PHE A 20 14.05 -25.76 7.02
N PRO A 21 13.88 -25.79 8.36
CA PRO A 21 13.61 -27.05 9.04
C PRO A 21 12.43 -27.69 8.33
N LYS A 22 12.58 -28.96 7.92
CA LYS A 22 11.46 -29.75 7.40
C LYS A 22 10.35 -29.62 8.44
N LEU A 23 9.31 -28.85 8.11
CA LEU A 23 8.15 -28.69 8.98
C LEU A 23 7.72 -30.11 9.34
N PRO A 24 7.60 -30.44 10.64
CA PRO A 24 7.07 -31.74 11.02
C PRO A 24 5.79 -31.93 10.22
N SER A 25 5.64 -33.07 9.56
CA SER A 25 4.40 -33.42 8.88
C SER A 25 3.33 -33.49 9.97
N VAL A 26 2.67 -32.37 10.24
CA VAL A 26 1.53 -32.28 11.13
C VAL A 26 0.34 -32.61 10.23
N PRO A 27 -0.21 -33.84 10.25
CA PRO A 27 -1.38 -34.16 9.44
C PRO A 27 -2.65 -33.40 9.88
N PHE A 28 -2.56 -32.60 10.95
CA PHE A 28 -3.63 -31.79 11.53
C PHE A 28 -3.32 -30.32 11.29
N GLY A 29 -4.29 -29.55 10.80
CA GLY A 29 -4.14 -28.11 10.55
C GLY A 29 -3.87 -27.70 9.09
N MET A 30 -3.82 -28.64 8.14
CA MET A 30 -3.44 -28.32 6.74
C MET A 30 -4.47 -27.44 6.04
N LYS A 31 -5.76 -27.64 6.35
CA LYS A 31 -6.86 -26.82 5.79
C LYS A 31 -6.79 -25.41 6.35
N GLU A 32 -6.51 -25.29 7.64
CA GLU A 32 -6.39 -24.04 8.39
C GLU A 32 -5.15 -23.25 7.93
N ILE A 33 -4.02 -23.93 7.69
CA ILE A 33 -2.82 -23.33 7.10
C ILE A 33 -3.06 -22.88 5.66
N MET A 34 -3.75 -23.68 4.83
CA MET A 34 -4.09 -23.28 3.46
C MET A 34 -5.06 -22.10 3.44
N GLU A 35 -6.03 -22.06 4.35
CA GLU A 35 -6.96 -20.95 4.50
C GLU A 35 -6.23 -19.68 4.97
N SER A 36 -5.37 -19.80 5.98
CA SER A 36 -4.50 -18.73 6.47
C SER A 36 -3.60 -18.17 5.36
N SER A 37 -3.05 -19.05 4.51
CA SER A 37 -2.25 -18.66 3.34
C SER A 37 -3.09 -17.93 2.28
N ARG A 38 -4.32 -18.39 2.03
CA ARG A 38 -5.26 -17.69 1.13
C ARG A 38 -5.58 -16.29 1.64
N LYS A 39 -5.87 -16.13 2.94
CA LYS A 39 -6.12 -14.82 3.56
C LYS A 39 -4.91 -13.90 3.44
N SER A 40 -3.70 -14.41 3.56
CA SER A 40 -2.48 -13.61 3.36
C SER A 40 -2.30 -13.15 1.92
N ILE A 41 -2.62 -13.98 0.93
CA ILE A 41 -2.62 -13.58 -0.48
C ILE A 41 -3.66 -12.48 -0.72
N GLN A 42 -4.86 -12.61 -0.14
CA GLN A 42 -5.91 -11.60 -0.25
C GLN A 42 -5.48 -10.26 0.33
N ALA A 43 -4.92 -10.24 1.54
CA ALA A 43 -4.42 -9.00 2.15
C ALA A 43 -3.31 -8.33 1.32
N TYR A 44 -2.42 -9.13 0.72
CA TYR A 44 -1.40 -8.60 -0.18
C TYR A 44 -2.01 -8.02 -1.46
N THR A 45 -2.99 -8.70 -2.06
CA THR A 45 -3.73 -8.19 -3.22
C THR A 45 -4.50 -6.90 -2.89
N GLU A 46 -5.09 -6.81 -1.70
CA GLU A 46 -5.78 -5.61 -1.22
C GLU A 46 -4.81 -4.44 -1.04
N ALA A 47 -3.64 -4.66 -0.42
CA ALA A 47 -2.60 -3.65 -0.32
C ALA A 47 -2.12 -3.16 -1.71
N GLN A 48 -1.99 -4.06 -2.69
CA GLN A 48 -1.68 -3.70 -4.07
C GLN A 48 -2.81 -2.88 -4.72
N GLN A 49 -4.08 -3.20 -4.43
CA GLN A 49 -5.22 -2.46 -4.93
C GLN A 49 -5.28 -1.04 -4.36
N ILE A 50 -5.00 -0.86 -3.07
CA ILE A 50 -4.88 0.46 -2.43
C ILE A 50 -3.80 1.30 -3.14
N ALA A 51 -2.65 0.70 -3.43
CA ALA A 51 -1.58 1.37 -4.18
C ALA A 51 -2.02 1.77 -5.59
N ALA A 52 -2.74 0.90 -6.31
CA ALA A 52 -3.26 1.20 -7.64
C ALA A 52 -4.31 2.33 -7.61
N GLN A 53 -5.19 2.35 -6.61
CA GLN A 53 -6.16 3.41 -6.40
C GLN A 53 -5.50 4.75 -6.08
N SER A 54 -4.41 4.74 -5.31
CA SER A 54 -3.58 5.91 -5.03
C SER A 54 -3.03 6.52 -6.33
N LEU A 55 -2.47 5.68 -7.21
CA LEU A 55 -1.96 6.14 -8.50
C LEU A 55 -3.08 6.74 -9.36
N GLN A 56 -4.25 6.11 -9.40
CA GLN A 56 -5.40 6.65 -10.12
C GLN A 56 -5.84 8.01 -9.55
N ALA A 57 -5.89 8.15 -8.22
CA ALA A 57 -6.23 9.40 -7.56
C ALA A 57 -5.21 10.51 -7.87
N ILE A 58 -3.91 10.20 -7.90
CA ILE A 58 -2.86 11.13 -8.30
C ILE A 58 -3.04 11.57 -9.75
N ILE A 59 -3.30 10.64 -10.68
CA ILE A 59 -3.55 10.96 -12.10
C ILE A 59 -4.77 11.86 -12.25
N GLN A 60 -5.86 11.54 -11.56
CA GLN A 60 -7.07 12.36 -11.55
C GLN A 60 -6.76 13.78 -11.07
N ARG A 61 -6.01 13.90 -9.97
CA ARG A 61 -5.63 15.20 -9.43
C ARG A 61 -4.74 15.99 -10.40
N GLN A 62 -3.81 15.33 -11.09
CA GLN A 62 -2.97 15.97 -12.09
C GLN A 62 -3.79 16.54 -13.28
N SER A 63 -4.88 15.88 -13.66
CA SER A 63 -5.84 16.37 -14.68
C SER A 63 -6.61 17.60 -14.21
N GLU A 64 -7.03 17.62 -12.95
CA GLU A 64 -7.68 18.78 -12.33
C GLU A 64 -6.74 19.98 -12.24
N ILE A 65 -5.48 19.77 -11.85
CA ILE A 65 -4.45 20.81 -11.84
C ILE A 65 -4.27 21.42 -13.24
N MET A 66 -4.22 20.58 -14.28
CA MET A 66 -4.12 21.05 -15.67
C MET A 66 -5.33 21.90 -16.08
N SER A 67 -6.54 21.44 -15.72
CA SER A 67 -7.78 22.18 -15.99
C SER A 67 -7.77 23.55 -15.30
N GLN A 68 -7.26 23.59 -14.07
CA GLN A 68 -7.13 24.81 -13.28
C GLN A 68 -6.10 25.78 -13.88
N MET A 69 -4.97 25.28 -14.41
CA MET A 69 -3.98 26.11 -15.11
C MET A 69 -4.54 26.80 -16.36
N VAL A 70 -5.40 26.10 -17.12
CA VAL A 70 -6.07 26.69 -18.31
C VAL A 70 -7.03 27.81 -17.90
N GLN A 71 -7.78 27.60 -16.82
CA GLN A 71 -8.69 28.61 -16.26
C GLN A 71 -7.91 29.84 -15.76
N ASP A 72 -6.84 29.61 -15.00
CA ASP A 72 -5.97 30.67 -14.46
C ASP A 72 -5.33 31.48 -15.59
N SER A 73 -4.83 30.83 -16.65
CA SER A 73 -4.25 31.50 -17.81
C SER A 73 -5.27 32.39 -18.53
N SER A 74 -6.53 31.94 -18.60
CA SER A 74 -7.62 32.72 -19.18
C SER A 74 -8.01 33.92 -18.32
N ALA A 75 -7.91 33.79 -17.00
CA ALA A 75 -8.12 34.90 -16.06
C ALA A 75 -7.01 35.95 -16.19
N VAL A 76 -5.74 35.53 -16.15
CA VAL A 76 -4.59 36.43 -16.35
C VAL A 76 -4.66 37.17 -17.69
N ALA A 77 -5.07 36.50 -18.78
CA ALA A 77 -5.25 37.15 -20.07
C ALA A 77 -6.31 38.27 -20.05
N ARG A 78 -7.38 38.12 -19.26
CA ARG A 78 -8.38 39.18 -19.05
C ARG A 78 -7.81 40.31 -18.21
N GLU A 79 -7.08 39.99 -17.15
CA GLU A 79 -6.41 40.96 -16.28
C GLU A 79 -5.42 41.85 -17.04
N VAL A 80 -4.69 41.30 -18.01
CA VAL A 80 -3.72 42.04 -18.83
C VAL A 80 -4.41 43.01 -19.82
N MET A 81 -5.64 42.70 -20.23
CA MET A 81 -6.45 43.57 -21.10
C MET A 81 -7.14 44.71 -20.32
N ASP A 82 -7.04 44.70 -19.00
CA ASP A 82 -7.70 45.65 -18.10
C ASP A 82 -6.87 46.92 -17.91
N GLU A 83 -7.51 48.10 -17.90
CA GLU A 83 -6.83 49.39 -17.73
C GLU A 83 -6.41 49.63 -16.27
N GLY A 84 -5.40 50.49 -16.02
CA GLY A 84 -4.99 50.85 -14.65
C GLY A 84 -3.64 51.56 -14.52
N THR A 85 -3.41 52.14 -13.33
CA THR A 85 -2.19 52.88 -12.95
C THR A 85 -0.99 51.95 -12.70
N PRO A 86 0.26 52.45 -12.76
CA PRO A 86 1.46 51.65 -12.48
C PRO A 86 1.45 50.99 -11.09
N GLU A 87 0.98 51.70 -10.06
CA GLU A 87 0.87 51.18 -8.69
C GLU A 87 -0.13 50.01 -8.60
N GLU A 88 -1.29 50.11 -9.25
CA GLU A 88 -2.30 49.04 -9.30
C GLU A 88 -1.79 47.81 -10.06
N LYS A 89 -0.94 48.01 -11.08
CA LYS A 89 -0.30 46.91 -11.82
C LYS A 89 0.73 46.16 -10.97
N ILE A 90 1.48 46.88 -10.13
CA ILE A 90 2.45 46.27 -9.20
C ILE A 90 1.73 45.47 -8.11
N ALA A 91 0.68 46.04 -7.51
CA ALA A 91 -0.12 45.35 -6.49
C ALA A 91 -0.76 44.05 -7.04
N ARG A 92 -1.40 44.12 -8.22
CA ARG A 92 -1.96 42.94 -8.90
C ARG A 92 -0.90 41.88 -9.21
N SER A 93 0.29 42.30 -9.65
CA SER A 93 1.38 41.35 -9.92
C SER A 93 1.82 40.60 -8.66
N ALA A 94 1.86 41.27 -7.51
CA ALA A 94 2.19 40.63 -6.24
C ALA A 94 1.11 39.64 -5.77
N GLU A 95 -0.17 39.98 -5.97
CA GLU A 95 -1.30 39.08 -5.69
C GLU A 95 -1.28 37.84 -6.57
N LEU A 96 -1.07 37.98 -7.88
CA LEU A 96 -0.95 36.86 -8.82
C LEU A 96 0.19 35.91 -8.47
N ILE A 97 1.36 36.45 -8.10
CA ILE A 97 2.50 35.64 -7.65
C ILE A 97 2.16 34.89 -6.36
N ARG A 98 1.51 35.56 -5.40
CA ARG A 98 1.08 34.95 -4.15
C ARG A 98 0.09 33.81 -4.38
N GLU A 99 -0.95 34.03 -5.17
CA GLU A 99 -1.94 33.02 -5.50
C GLU A 99 -1.32 31.82 -6.22
N ALA A 100 -0.43 32.06 -7.18
CA ALA A 100 0.28 30.99 -7.89
C ALA A 100 1.12 30.14 -6.92
N TYR A 101 1.77 30.78 -5.94
CA TYR A 101 2.53 30.09 -4.90
C TYR A 101 1.65 29.26 -3.98
N GLU A 102 0.56 29.85 -3.45
CA GLU A 102 -0.39 29.16 -2.57
C GLU A 102 -1.03 27.94 -3.27
N LYS A 103 -1.43 28.09 -4.55
CA LYS A 103 -1.94 26.99 -5.38
C LYS A 103 -0.90 25.87 -5.56
N THR A 104 0.35 26.22 -5.85
CA THR A 104 1.42 25.23 -6.03
C THR A 104 1.67 24.43 -4.76
N VAL A 105 1.75 25.11 -3.61
CA VAL A 105 1.95 24.46 -2.31
C VAL A 105 0.78 23.54 -1.98
N ASN A 106 -0.46 23.96 -2.22
CA ASN A 106 -1.64 23.13 -1.97
C ASN A 106 -1.68 21.90 -2.87
N ASN A 107 -1.39 22.04 -4.16
CA ASN A 107 -1.31 20.91 -5.09
C ASN A 107 -0.26 19.87 -4.64
N CYS A 108 0.92 20.32 -4.20
CA CYS A 108 1.96 19.43 -3.68
C CYS A 108 1.52 18.73 -2.38
N ARG A 109 0.83 19.44 -1.48
CA ARG A 109 0.29 18.85 -0.24
C ARG A 109 -0.72 17.75 -0.53
N GLU A 110 -1.69 18.01 -1.40
CA GLU A 110 -2.74 17.03 -1.70
C GLU A 110 -2.18 15.74 -2.31
N VAL A 111 -1.23 15.85 -3.25
CA VAL A 111 -0.54 14.66 -3.81
C VAL A 111 0.23 13.90 -2.72
N GLY A 112 0.91 14.63 -1.83
CA GLY A 112 1.60 14.05 -0.68
C GLY A 112 0.66 13.35 0.30
N ASP A 113 -0.51 13.93 0.55
CA ASP A 113 -1.53 13.38 1.44
C ASP A 113 -2.15 12.10 0.85
N ILE A 114 -2.45 12.08 -0.45
CA ILE A 114 -2.91 10.87 -1.17
C ILE A 114 -1.87 9.75 -1.02
N ALA A 115 -0.60 10.04 -1.32
CA ALA A 115 0.46 9.05 -1.26
C ALA A 115 0.69 8.55 0.18
N SER A 116 0.75 9.46 1.16
CA SER A 116 0.98 9.12 2.57
C SER A 116 -0.17 8.31 3.16
N LYS A 117 -1.41 8.70 2.87
CA LYS A 117 -2.61 8.00 3.32
C LYS A 117 -2.65 6.58 2.76
N SER A 118 -2.47 6.41 1.45
CA SER A 118 -2.50 5.09 0.83
C SER A 118 -1.38 4.17 1.34
N ALA A 119 -0.19 4.72 1.61
CA ALA A 119 0.89 3.94 2.21
C ALA A 119 0.54 3.46 3.64
N ARG A 120 -0.11 4.31 4.45
CA ARG A 120 -0.58 3.90 5.79
C ARG A 120 -1.64 2.83 5.70
N GLU A 121 -2.68 3.04 4.90
CA GLU A 121 -3.78 2.08 4.73
C GLU A 121 -3.29 0.70 4.25
N ALA A 122 -2.38 0.67 3.27
CA ALA A 122 -1.77 -0.57 2.81
C ALA A 122 -0.95 -1.28 3.91
N MET A 123 -0.22 -0.52 4.72
CA MET A 123 0.55 -1.07 5.85
C MET A 123 -0.36 -1.58 6.97
N ASP A 124 -1.48 -0.91 7.25
CA ASP A 124 -2.45 -1.32 8.26
C ASP A 124 -3.06 -2.68 7.88
N VAL A 125 -3.49 -2.86 6.62
CA VAL A 125 -3.98 -4.15 6.09
C VAL A 125 -2.95 -5.28 6.29
N LEU A 126 -1.68 -5.01 5.99
CA LEU A 126 -0.61 -6.00 6.15
C LEU A 126 -0.32 -6.30 7.61
N ASN A 127 -0.28 -5.28 8.47
CA ASN A 127 -0.04 -5.43 9.91
C ASN A 127 -1.15 -6.26 10.57
N ASP A 128 -2.41 -5.95 10.29
CA ASP A 128 -3.57 -6.68 10.79
C ASP A 128 -3.53 -8.14 10.35
N ARG A 129 -3.15 -8.39 9.09
CA ARG A 129 -2.99 -9.75 8.59
C ARG A 129 -1.90 -10.51 9.33
N ILE A 130 -0.74 -9.90 9.56
CA ILE A 130 0.38 -10.51 10.30
C ILE A 130 -0.03 -10.82 11.74
N ALA A 131 -0.67 -9.88 12.42
CA ALA A 131 -1.17 -10.07 13.78
C ALA A 131 -2.16 -11.25 13.86
N THR A 132 -3.15 -11.25 12.97
CA THR A 132 -4.14 -12.34 12.88
C THR A 132 -3.48 -13.68 12.54
N ALA A 133 -2.44 -13.71 11.70
CA ALA A 133 -1.73 -14.95 11.35
C ALA A 133 -1.01 -15.57 12.57
N PHE A 134 -0.44 -14.74 13.44
CA PHE A 134 0.15 -15.22 14.70
C PHE A 134 -0.89 -15.83 15.64
N GLU A 135 -2.07 -15.24 15.72
CA GLU A 135 -3.19 -15.78 16.50
C GLU A 135 -3.68 -17.12 15.92
N GLU A 136 -3.82 -17.23 14.60
CA GLU A 136 -4.20 -18.48 13.92
C GLU A 136 -3.18 -19.61 14.20
N ILE A 137 -1.87 -19.31 14.17
CA ILE A 137 -0.81 -20.27 14.51
C ILE A 137 -0.92 -20.71 15.97
N LYS A 138 -1.13 -19.76 16.89
CA LYS A 138 -1.28 -20.05 18.32
C LYS A 138 -2.50 -20.94 18.58
N SER A 139 -3.65 -20.62 17.99
CA SER A 139 -4.88 -21.42 18.09
C SER A 139 -4.65 -22.84 17.57
N THR A 140 -4.04 -22.98 16.39
CA THR A 140 -3.75 -24.29 15.80
C THR A 140 -2.83 -25.13 16.69
N ALA A 141 -1.87 -24.51 17.37
CA ALA A 141 -0.98 -25.19 18.32
C ALA A 141 -1.68 -25.63 19.61
N GLU A 142 -2.61 -24.81 20.12
CA GLU A 142 -3.43 -25.13 21.29
C GLU A 142 -4.41 -26.28 20.99
N ASP A 143 -5.08 -26.23 19.84
CA ASP A 143 -5.98 -27.29 19.36
C ASP A 143 -5.24 -28.63 19.19
N ALA A 144 -4.02 -28.58 18.64
CA ALA A 144 -3.17 -29.76 18.50
C ALA A 144 -2.77 -30.37 19.86
N LYS A 145 -2.59 -29.55 20.91
CA LYS A 145 -2.28 -29.99 22.27
C LYS A 145 -3.49 -30.64 22.94
N GLU A 146 -4.69 -30.07 22.77
CA GLU A 146 -5.92 -30.60 23.35
C GLU A 146 -6.34 -31.94 22.72
N GLN A 147 -6.20 -32.07 21.40
CA GLN A 147 -6.49 -33.33 20.71
C GLN A 147 -5.51 -34.46 21.11
N LYS A 148 -4.23 -34.15 21.33
CA LYS A 148 -3.26 -35.14 21.86
C LYS A 148 -3.61 -35.60 23.27
N SER A 149 -4.09 -34.69 24.14
CA SER A 149 -4.57 -35.01 25.49
C SER A 149 -5.74 -36.00 25.43
N LYS A 150 -6.78 -35.71 24.63
CA LYS A 150 -7.97 -36.55 24.43
C LYS A 150 -7.64 -37.94 23.85
N LYS A 151 -6.64 -38.04 22.97
CA LYS A 151 -6.20 -39.33 22.40
C LYS A 151 -5.42 -40.20 23.40
N SER A 152 -4.71 -39.58 24.35
CA SER A 152 -3.95 -40.29 25.39
C SER A 152 -4.84 -40.86 26.50
N SER A 153 -5.93 -40.17 26.84
CA SER A 153 -6.91 -40.61 27.84
C SER A 153 -7.79 -41.73 27.32
N GLY A 154 -8.19 -41.71 26.03
CA GLY A 154 -8.93 -42.81 25.41
C GLY A 154 -8.16 -44.12 25.28
N LYS A 155 -6.81 -44.07 25.20
CA LYS A 155 -5.95 -45.27 25.10
C LYS A 155 -5.60 -45.89 26.46
N LYS A 156 -5.90 -45.21 27.57
CA LYS A 156 -5.74 -45.72 28.95
C LYS A 156 -7.02 -46.36 29.49
N ALA A 157 -8.15 -46.17 28.82
CA ALA A 157 -9.47 -46.67 29.22
C ALA A 157 -9.94 -47.88 28.40
N ALA A 158 -9.09 -48.40 27.52
CA ALA A 158 -9.27 -49.63 26.73
C ALA A 158 -8.13 -50.60 27.04
#